data_AF-A0A0F9VTP1-F1
#
_entry.id   AF-A0A0F9VTP1-F1
#
_cell.length_a   1.000
_cell.length_b   1.000
_cell.length_c   1.000
_cell.angle_alpha   90.00
_cell.angle_beta   90.00
_cell.angle_gamma   90.00
#
_symmetry.space_group_name_H-M   'P 1'
#
loop_
_entity.id
_entity.type
_entity.pdbx_description
1 polymer ?
#
loop_
_entity_poly.entity_id
_entity_poly.type
_entity_poly.pdbx_seq_one_letter_code
_entity_poly.pdbx_strand_id
1 'polypeptide(L)'
;MDKELEESLKECGMKSAKARCIAALADHDELVGKEIQAATGLPQPTVSLIMRNMAEQDWAESQKAKNRGRTGASAKAWKLKGGPARVIHEASLQFLADLNKHEVAVERLLRIQRRYEELVQ
;
A
#
# COMPACT_ATOMS: atom_id res chain seq x y z
N MET A 1 5.59 -14.02 -4.41
CA MET A 1 4.73 -12.85 -4.21
C MET A 1 3.31 -13.34 -4.14
N ASP A 2 2.63 -13.09 -3.03
CA ASP A 2 1.21 -13.39 -2.81
C ASP A 2 0.34 -12.57 -3.76
N LYS A 3 -0.19 -13.23 -4.79
CA LYS A 3 -1.03 -12.60 -5.82
C LYS A 3 -2.44 -12.29 -5.31
N GLU A 4 -2.98 -13.13 -4.44
CA GLU A 4 -4.32 -12.96 -3.89
C GLU A 4 -4.37 -11.70 -3.01
N LEU A 5 -3.33 -11.49 -2.20
CA LEU A 5 -3.16 -10.26 -1.44
C LEU A 5 -3.03 -9.03 -2.35
N GLU A 6 -2.18 -9.10 -3.39
CA GLU A 6 -2.00 -7.98 -4.32
C GLU A 6 -3.33 -7.59 -5.01
N GLU A 7 -4.07 -8.57 -5.51
CA GLU A 7 -5.35 -8.38 -6.20
C GLU A 7 -6.39 -7.79 -5.26
N SER A 8 -6.54 -8.36 -4.07
CA SER A 8 -7.48 -7.86 -3.05
C SER A 8 -7.22 -6.41 -2.66
N LEU A 9 -5.94 -6.03 -2.46
CA LEU A 9 -5.58 -4.64 -2.15
C LEU A 9 -5.94 -3.69 -3.30
N LYS A 10 -5.73 -4.10 -4.57
CA LYS A 10 -6.09 -3.28 -5.73
C LYS A 10 -7.61 -3.12 -5.87
N GLU A 11 -8.37 -4.18 -5.64
CA GLU A 11 -9.84 -4.16 -5.67
C GLU A 11 -10.41 -3.22 -4.62
N CYS A 12 -9.78 -3.14 -3.44
CA CYS A 12 -10.11 -2.15 -2.41
C CYS A 12 -9.68 -0.71 -2.76
N GLY A 13 -9.08 -0.49 -3.94
CA GLY A 13 -8.68 0.84 -4.42
C GLY A 13 -7.22 1.21 -4.14
N MET A 14 -6.39 0.27 -3.66
CA MET A 14 -4.96 0.56 -3.49
C MET A 14 -4.26 0.77 -4.84
N LYS A 15 -3.38 1.78 -4.91
CA LYS A 15 -2.51 1.97 -6.08
C LYS A 15 -1.67 0.72 -6.34
N SER A 16 -1.70 0.22 -7.58
CA SER A 16 -1.01 -1.01 -8.05
C SER A 16 0.45 -1.12 -7.58
N ALA A 17 1.22 -0.05 -7.63
CA ALA A 17 2.62 -0.08 -7.18
C ALA A 17 2.77 -0.32 -5.66
N LYS A 18 1.87 0.25 -4.85
CA LYS A 18 1.88 0.05 -3.38
C LYS A 18 1.41 -1.36 -3.02
N ALA A 19 0.36 -1.86 -3.68
CA ALA A 19 -0.14 -3.22 -3.49
C ALA A 19 0.95 -4.28 -3.79
N ARG A 20 1.64 -4.14 -4.93
CA ARG A 20 2.78 -5.02 -5.29
C ARG A 20 3.88 -5.01 -4.25
N CYS A 21 4.26 -3.83 -3.75
CA CYS A 21 5.29 -3.71 -2.73
C CYS A 21 4.89 -4.38 -1.40
N ILE A 22 3.62 -4.27 -0.99
CA ILE A 22 3.11 -4.95 0.20
C ILE A 22 3.13 -6.47 0.00
N ALA A 23 2.59 -6.95 -1.12
CA ALA A 23 2.58 -8.38 -1.45
C ALA A 23 3.99 -8.96 -1.57
N ALA A 24 4.94 -8.22 -2.13
CA ALA A 24 6.34 -8.62 -2.17
C ALA A 24 6.95 -8.70 -0.76
N LEU A 25 6.70 -7.74 0.13
CA LEU A 25 7.21 -7.81 1.49
C LEU A 25 6.44 -8.78 2.39
N ALA A 26 5.26 -9.24 2.00
CA ALA A 26 4.45 -10.17 2.80
C ALA A 26 5.04 -11.59 2.83
N ASP A 27 5.67 -12.01 1.72
CA ASP A 27 6.26 -13.34 1.56
C ASP A 27 7.67 -13.49 2.16
N HIS A 28 8.25 -12.38 2.65
CA HIS A 28 9.65 -12.30 2.99
C HIS A 28 9.86 -11.57 4.31
N ASP A 29 10.75 -12.09 5.16
CA ASP A 29 11.11 -11.42 6.43
C ASP A 29 11.72 -10.03 6.19
N GLU A 30 12.54 -9.88 5.15
CA GLU A 30 13.10 -8.62 4.69
C GLU A 30 13.57 -8.71 3.23
N LEU A 31 13.49 -7.60 2.49
CA LEU A 31 14.02 -7.46 1.13
C LEU A 31 14.83 -6.19 0.97
N VAL A 32 15.96 -6.25 0.25
CA VAL A 32 16.65 -5.04 -0.21
C VAL A 32 15.99 -4.47 -1.48
N GLY A 33 16.21 -3.19 -1.76
CA GLY A 33 15.54 -2.50 -2.88
C GLY A 33 15.64 -3.22 -4.24
N LYS A 34 16.80 -3.83 -4.56
CA LYS A 34 16.97 -4.62 -5.79
C LYS A 34 16.09 -5.88 -5.83
N GLU A 35 15.92 -6.55 -4.69
CA GLU A 35 15.06 -7.74 -4.58
C GLU A 35 13.59 -7.34 -4.73
N ILE A 36 13.18 -6.20 -4.14
CA ILE A 36 11.83 -5.64 -4.31
C ILE A 36 11.57 -5.28 -5.78
N GLN A 37 12.54 -4.63 -6.44
CA GLN A 37 12.44 -4.33 -7.88
C GLN A 37 12.26 -5.61 -8.71
N ALA A 38 13.03 -6.65 -8.43
CA ALA A 38 12.93 -7.93 -9.13
C ALA A 38 11.57 -8.62 -8.89
N ALA A 39 11.07 -8.61 -7.65
CA ALA A 39 9.79 -9.23 -7.29
C ALA A 39 8.59 -8.49 -7.86
N THR A 40 8.63 -7.15 -7.89
CA THR A 40 7.49 -6.30 -8.27
C THR A 40 7.51 -5.87 -9.74
N GLY A 41 8.65 -6.00 -10.42
CA GLY A 41 8.90 -5.43 -11.76
C GLY A 41 8.90 -3.90 -11.79
N LEU A 42 8.93 -3.22 -10.63
CA LEU A 42 8.90 -1.77 -10.56
C LEU A 42 10.31 -1.17 -10.72
N PRO A 43 10.46 -0.02 -11.39
CA PRO A 43 11.72 0.70 -11.43
C PRO A 43 12.19 1.13 -10.02
N GLN A 44 13.51 1.11 -9.79
CA GLN A 44 14.12 1.48 -8.50
C GLN A 44 13.68 2.85 -7.95
N PRO A 45 13.50 3.92 -8.76
CA PRO A 45 12.99 5.20 -8.25
C PRO A 45 11.58 5.06 -7.66
N THR A 46 10.72 4.29 -8.32
CA THR A 46 9.36 3.99 -7.87
C THR A 46 9.38 3.16 -6.61
N VAL A 47 10.17 2.09 -6.56
CA VAL A 47 10.34 1.26 -5.34
C VAL A 47 10.78 2.14 -4.16
N SER A 48 11.79 3.00 -4.36
CA SER A 48 12.32 3.86 -3.30
C SER A 48 11.29 4.86 -2.78
N LEU A 49 10.47 5.43 -3.68
CA LEU A 49 9.37 6.32 -3.30
C LEU A 49 8.29 5.58 -2.50
N ILE A 50 7.86 4.40 -2.97
CA ILE A 50 6.83 3.61 -2.29
C ILE A 50 7.30 3.16 -0.91
N MET A 51 8.54 2.66 -0.78
CA MET A 51 9.10 2.25 0.51
C MET A 51 9.17 3.42 1.50
N ARG A 52 9.56 4.62 1.03
CA ARG A 52 9.57 5.82 1.87
C ARG A 52 8.16 6.19 2.34
N ASN A 53 7.19 6.23 1.43
CA ASN A 53 5.80 6.54 1.78
C ASN A 53 5.22 5.50 2.76
N MET A 54 5.54 4.21 2.59
CA MET A 54 5.14 3.16 3.52
C MET A 54 5.80 3.34 4.90
N ALA A 55 7.04 3.84 4.97
CA ALA A 55 7.70 4.15 6.23
C ALA A 55 7.08 5.36 6.93
N GLU A 56 6.73 6.41 6.18
CA GLU A 56 6.02 7.59 6.70
C GLU A 56 4.63 7.22 7.24
N GLN A 57 4.02 6.16 6.71
CA GLN A 57 2.73 5.60 7.17
C GLN A 57 2.89 4.54 8.27
N ASP A 58 4.10 4.31 8.77
CA ASP A 58 4.40 3.27 9.77
C ASP A 58 4.10 1.82 9.34
N TRP A 59 4.02 1.58 8.03
CA TRP A 59 3.73 0.27 7.42
C TRP A 59 4.99 -0.51 7.08
N ALA A 60 6.10 0.17 6.82
CA ALA A 60 7.39 -0.45 6.55
C ALA A 60 8.50 0.15 7.40
N GLU A 61 9.50 -0.65 7.70
CA GLU A 61 10.71 -0.20 8.38
C GLU A 61 11.95 -0.62 7.60
N SER A 62 12.98 0.23 7.63
CA SER A 62 14.27 -0.08 7.02
C SER A 62 15.33 -0.33 8.08
N GLN A 63 16.12 -1.38 7.90
CA GLN A 63 17.32 -1.65 8.68
C GLN A 63 18.56 -1.67 7.77
N LYS A 64 19.75 -1.48 8.36
CA LYS A 64 20.99 -1.75 7.63
C LYS A 64 21.01 -3.25 7.31
N ALA A 65 21.07 -3.61 6.03
CA ALA A 65 21.20 -5.00 5.63
C ALA A 65 22.44 -5.61 6.30
N LYS A 66 22.26 -6.71 7.03
CA LYS A 66 23.40 -7.50 7.54
C LYS A 66 24.18 -7.97 6.32
N ASN A 67 25.50 -7.77 6.32
CA ASN A 67 26.41 -8.05 5.18
C ASN A 67 26.12 -9.40 4.50
N ARG A 68 25.26 -9.41 3.48
CA ARG A 68 24.98 -10.57 2.62
C ARG A 68 26.07 -10.71 1.55
N GLY A 69 27.32 -10.84 1.99
CA GLY A 69 28.43 -11.41 1.20
C GLY A 69 28.90 -10.70 -0.07
N ARG A 70 28.47 -9.48 -0.40
CA ARG A 70 29.03 -8.73 -1.56
C ARG A 70 29.21 -7.25 -1.26
N THR A 71 30.41 -6.79 -1.62
CA THR A 71 30.99 -5.46 -1.44
C THR A 71 30.10 -4.36 -1.99
N GLY A 72 29.79 -3.35 -1.17
CA GLY A 72 29.16 -2.11 -1.61
C GLY A 72 28.06 -1.61 -0.67
N ALA A 73 28.42 -0.65 0.19
CA ALA A 73 27.58 0.28 0.95
C ALA A 73 26.21 -0.24 1.45
N SER A 74 26.13 -0.50 2.77
CA SER A 74 24.91 -0.43 3.61
C SER A 74 23.57 -0.37 2.86
N ALA A 75 23.18 -1.45 2.17
CA ALA A 75 21.89 -1.48 1.51
C ALA A 75 20.79 -1.43 2.58
N LYS A 76 19.74 -0.64 2.36
CA LYS A 76 18.54 -0.67 3.22
C LYS A 76 17.77 -1.95 2.92
N ALA A 77 17.63 -2.81 3.93
CA ALA A 77 16.68 -3.91 3.93
C ALA A 77 15.35 -3.39 4.48
N TRP A 78 14.25 -3.79 3.86
CA TRP A 78 12.89 -3.35 4.17
C TRP A 78 12.04 -4.53 4.58
N LYS A 79 11.12 -4.30 5.52
CA LYS A 79 10.09 -5.26 5.91
C LYS A 79 8.80 -4.57 6.32
N LEU A 80 7.70 -5.32 6.31
CA LEU A 80 6.43 -4.83 6.86
C LEU A 80 6.54 -4.69 8.37
N LYS A 81 6.29 -3.49 8.88
CA LYS A 81 6.42 -3.21 10.31
C LYS A 81 5.30 -3.89 11.08
N GLY A 82 5.65 -4.79 11.99
CA GLY A 82 4.68 -5.62 12.71
C GLY A 82 4.07 -6.76 11.86
N GLY A 83 4.66 -7.04 10.69
CA GLY A 83 4.30 -8.16 9.83
C GLY A 83 3.08 -7.92 8.93
N PRO A 84 2.79 -8.88 8.03
CA PRO A 84 1.75 -8.74 7.01
C PRO A 84 0.35 -8.55 7.60
N ALA A 85 0.00 -9.33 8.63
CA ALA A 85 -1.31 -9.29 9.26
C ALA A 85 -1.67 -7.90 9.82
N ARG A 86 -0.72 -7.22 10.46
CA ARG A 86 -0.93 -5.86 10.98
C ARG A 86 -1.20 -4.88 9.83
N VAL A 87 -0.35 -4.89 8.80
CA VAL A 87 -0.48 -3.94 7.67
C VAL A 87 -1.77 -4.19 6.89
N ILE A 88 -2.16 -5.45 6.70
CA ILE A 88 -3.44 -5.82 6.08
C ILE A 88 -4.62 -5.31 6.91
N HIS A 89 -4.56 -5.48 8.23
CA HIS A 89 -5.60 -4.98 9.13
C HIS A 89 -5.72 -3.45 9.08
N GLU A 90 -4.60 -2.74 9.18
CA GLU A 90 -4.59 -1.27 9.09
C GLU A 90 -5.08 -0.77 7.72
N ALA A 91 -4.68 -1.41 6.62
CA ALA A 91 -5.19 -1.11 5.28
C ALA A 91 -6.70 -1.33 5.20
N SER A 92 -7.20 -2.44 5.74
CA SER A 92 -8.63 -2.76 5.77
C SER A 92 -9.43 -1.69 6.53
N LEU A 93 -8.94 -1.23 7.68
CA LEU A 93 -9.56 -0.15 8.43
C LEU A 93 -9.57 1.18 7.66
N GLN A 94 -8.48 1.49 6.95
CA GLN A 94 -8.45 2.68 6.08
C GLN A 94 -9.49 2.60 4.96
N PHE A 95 -9.64 1.45 4.30
CA PHE A 95 -10.65 1.26 3.26
C PHE A 95 -12.08 1.36 3.77
N LEU A 96 -12.37 0.77 4.94
CA LEU A 96 -13.69 0.89 5.57
C LEU A 96 -14.00 2.35 5.92
N ALA A 97 -13.03 3.10 6.43
CA ALA A 97 -13.20 4.52 6.71
C ALA A 97 -13.44 5.34 5.43
N ASP A 98 -12.74 5.03 4.34
CA ASP A 98 -12.91 5.72 3.06
C ASP A 98 -14.24 5.38 2.38
N LEU A 99 -14.69 4.12 2.46
CA LEU A 99 -16.02 3.71 2.01
C LEU A 99 -17.11 4.49 2.74
N ASN A 100 -17.04 4.59 4.06
CA ASN A 100 -17.98 5.36 4.87
C ASN A 100 -17.97 6.85 4.49
N LYS A 101 -16.79 7.45 4.21
CA LYS A 101 -16.73 8.84 3.71
C LYS A 101 -17.42 9.00 2.37
N HIS A 102 -17.22 8.05 1.44
CA HIS A 102 -17.86 8.08 0.13
C HIS A 102 -19.38 7.92 0.24
N GLU A 103 -19.87 7.03 1.10
CA GLU A 103 -21.30 6.85 1.37
C GLU A 103 -21.94 8.16 1.84
N VAL A 104 -21.34 8.83 2.83
CA VAL A 104 -21.82 10.14 3.32
C VAL A 104 -21.75 11.22 2.23
N ALA A 105 -20.79 11.15 1.31
CA ALA A 105 -20.73 12.07 0.17
C ALA A 105 -21.85 11.79 -0.85
N VAL A 106 -22.12 10.52 -1.14
CA VAL A 106 -23.21 10.09 -2.03
C VAL A 106 -24.57 10.52 -1.47
N GLU A 107 -24.82 10.34 -0.18
CA GLU A 107 -26.05 10.84 0.44
C GLU A 107 -26.26 12.35 0.23
N ARG A 108 -25.19 13.14 0.32
CA ARG A 108 -25.26 14.58 0.07
C ARG A 108 -25.61 14.88 -1.38
N LEU A 109 -25.05 14.13 -2.33
CA LEU A 109 -25.38 14.27 -3.75
C LEU A 109 -26.86 13.94 -4.00
N LEU A 110 -27.40 12.89 -3.41
CA LEU A 110 -28.81 12.52 -3.54
C LEU A 110 -29.75 13.58 -2.98
N ARG A 111 -29.39 14.22 -1.85
CA ARG A 111 -30.15 15.37 -1.31
C ARG A 111 -30.12 16.56 -2.26
N ILE A 112 -28.97 16.86 -2.87
CA ILE A 112 -28.82 17.94 -3.84
C ILE A 112 -29.66 17.67 -5.10
N GLN A 113 -29.65 16.43 -5.60
CA GLN A 113 -30.46 16.02 -6.74
C GLN A 113 -31.95 16.27 -6.48
N ARG A 114 -32.47 15.81 -5.34
CA ARG A 114 -33.88 16.00 -4.96
C ARG A 114 -34.29 17.47 -4.97
N ARG A 115 -33.44 18.35 -4.42
CA ARG A 115 -33.68 19.80 -4.44
C ARG A 115 -33.80 20.34 -5.86
N TYR A 116 -33.03 19.83 -6.82
CA TYR A 116 -33.16 20.26 -8.22
C TYR A 116 -34.42 19.71 -8.90
N GLU A 117 -34.84 18.50 -8.57
CA GLU A 117 -36.10 17.93 -9.08
C GLU A 117 -37.32 18.74 -8.62
N GLU A 118 -37.33 19.21 -7.36
CA GLU A 118 -38.39 20.04 -6.80
C GLU A 118 -38.48 21.45 -7.42
N LEU A 119 -37.38 21.98 -7.97
CA LEU A 119 -37.34 23.30 -8.60
C LEU A 119 -37.85 23.31 -10.05
N VAL A 120 -38.01 22.14 -10.65
CA VAL A 120 -38.45 21.96 -12.05
C VAL A 120 -39.93 21.55 -12.12
N GLN A 121 -40.58 21.31 -10.97
CA GLN A 121 -42.03 21.14 -10.83
C GLN A 121 -42.73 22.48 -10.56
#